data_AF-A0A968WR76-F1
#
_entry.id   AF-A0A968WR76-F1
#
_cell.length_a   1.000
_cell.length_b   1.000
_cell.length_c   1.000
_cell.angle_alpha   90.00
_cell.angle_beta   90.00
_cell.angle_gamma   90.00
#
_symmetry.space_group_name_H-M   'P 1'
#
loop_
_entity.id
_entity.type
_entity.pdbx_description
1 polymer ?
#
loop_
_entity_poly.entity_id
_entity_poly.type
_entity_poly.pdbx_seq_one_letter_code
_entity_poly.pdbx_strand_id
1 'polypeptide(L)'
;MFRRLISAEGQSYAAKTVEFFGWLIFAEAAGLIFAPHFVSGLLQFPLGEEGGNYLRLVGLLVGGLGLLYIVSGRLNALGFVFASLLDRPLVPPVMAVLWYLGIVPGPLALAFAIQDFASFLWTLKAWKGDS
;
A
#
# COMPACT_ATOMS: atom_id res chain seq x y z
N MET A 1 -1.78 -29.03 -2.70
CA MET A 1 -0.72 -28.31 -1.97
C MET A 1 -0.56 -26.86 -2.45
N PHE A 2 -0.43 -26.60 -3.76
CA PHE A 2 -0.31 -25.24 -4.32
C PHE A 2 -1.48 -24.29 -4.04
N ARG A 3 -2.70 -24.80 -3.84
CA ARG A 3 -3.87 -23.96 -3.50
C ARG A 3 -3.73 -23.22 -2.17
N ARG A 4 -3.07 -23.83 -1.16
CA ARG A 4 -2.75 -23.21 0.13
C ARG A 4 -1.67 -22.12 0.04
N LEU A 5 -0.86 -22.13 -1.02
CA LEU A 5 0.10 -21.06 -1.28
C LEU A 5 -0.61 -19.81 -1.87
N ILE A 6 -1.71 -20.02 -2.60
CA ILE A 6 -2.47 -19.00 -3.35
C ILE A 6 -3.67 -18.44 -2.55
N SER A 7 -4.24 -19.21 -1.63
CA SER A 7 -5.20 -18.70 -0.64
C SER A 7 -5.06 -19.48 0.67
N ALA A 8 -5.16 -18.77 1.79
CA ALA A 8 -5.26 -19.43 3.08
C ALA A 8 -6.62 -20.13 3.21
N GLU A 9 -6.68 -21.17 4.02
CA GLU A 9 -7.88 -21.95 4.27
C GLU A 9 -8.86 -21.12 5.11
N GLY A 10 -10.08 -20.87 4.60
CA GLY A 10 -11.06 -19.99 5.25
C GLY A 10 -10.87 -18.49 4.99
N GLN A 11 -9.98 -18.09 4.07
CA GLN A 11 -9.77 -16.69 3.69
C GLN A 11 -10.96 -16.15 2.89
N SER A 12 -11.52 -15.01 3.31
CA SER A 12 -12.55 -14.31 2.55
C SER A 12 -11.97 -13.64 1.30
N TYR A 13 -12.81 -13.32 0.32
CA TYR A 13 -12.35 -12.62 -0.87
C TYR A 13 -11.84 -11.22 -0.52
N ALA A 14 -12.49 -10.52 0.41
CA ALA A 14 -12.00 -9.25 0.94
C ALA A 14 -10.64 -9.35 1.64
N ALA A 15 -10.40 -10.42 2.41
CA ALA A 15 -9.08 -10.64 3.02
C ALA A 15 -7.99 -10.91 1.97
N LYS A 16 -8.36 -11.53 0.83
CA LYS A 16 -7.45 -11.75 -0.28
C LYS A 16 -7.07 -10.47 -1.03
N THR A 17 -7.99 -9.52 -1.19
CA THR A 17 -7.65 -8.20 -1.77
C THR A 17 -6.73 -7.40 -0.86
N VAL A 18 -6.90 -7.54 0.47
CA VAL A 18 -6.02 -6.95 1.48
C VAL A 18 -4.61 -7.54 1.40
N GLU A 19 -4.48 -8.87 1.26
CA GLU A 19 -3.19 -9.53 1.04
C GLU A 19 -2.51 -9.04 -0.25
N PHE A 20 -3.26 -8.96 -1.35
CA PHE A 20 -2.71 -8.51 -2.64
C PHE A 20 -2.20 -7.07 -2.56
N PHE A 21 -2.94 -6.18 -1.90
CA PHE A 21 -2.49 -4.83 -1.63
C PHE A 21 -1.21 -4.81 -0.78
N GLY A 22 -1.10 -5.69 0.22
CA GLY A 22 0.13 -5.85 0.98
C GLY A 22 1.34 -6.24 0.12
N TRP A 23 1.14 -7.12 -0.87
CA TRP A 23 2.20 -7.47 -1.83
C TRP A 23 2.60 -6.30 -2.72
N LEU A 24 1.65 -5.45 -3.14
CA LEU A 24 1.97 -4.22 -3.89
C LEU A 24 2.83 -3.26 -3.06
N ILE A 25 2.40 -2.96 -1.83
CA ILE A 25 3.15 -2.13 -0.88
C ILE A 25 4.55 -2.71 -0.64
N PHE A 26 4.65 -4.03 -0.48
CA PHE A 26 5.93 -4.68 -0.24
C PHE A 26 6.88 -4.58 -1.45
N ALA A 27 6.35 -4.63 -2.68
CA ALA A 27 7.12 -4.42 -3.89
C ALA A 27 7.60 -2.96 -4.02
N GLU A 28 6.75 -1.99 -3.68
CA GLU A 28 7.13 -0.57 -3.63
C GLU A 28 8.25 -0.32 -2.61
N ALA A 29 8.14 -0.91 -1.42
CA ALA A 29 9.18 -0.88 -0.40
C ALA A 29 10.52 -1.40 -0.92
N ALA A 30 10.52 -2.50 -1.66
CA ALA A 30 11.73 -3.01 -2.30
C ALA A 30 12.32 -1.99 -3.29
N GLY A 31 11.48 -1.32 -4.09
CA GLY A 31 11.90 -0.22 -4.97
C GLY A 31 12.55 0.93 -4.21
N LEU A 32 11.94 1.36 -3.10
CA LEU A 32 12.47 2.42 -2.24
C LEU A 32 13.82 2.07 -1.60
N ILE A 33 13.99 0.81 -1.18
CA ILE A 33 15.21 0.35 -0.52
C ILE A 33 16.37 0.18 -1.51
N PHE A 34 16.12 -0.57 -2.59
CA PHE A 34 17.17 -1.01 -3.51
C PHE A 34 17.43 -0.02 -4.65
N ALA A 35 16.42 0.76 -5.04
CA ALA A 35 16.51 1.67 -6.18
C ALA A 35 15.92 3.07 -5.90
N PRO A 36 16.35 3.78 -4.83
CA PRO A 36 15.77 5.07 -4.45
C PRO A 36 15.85 6.14 -5.55
N HIS A 37 16.95 6.17 -6.30
CA HIS A 37 17.13 7.11 -7.43
C HIS A 37 16.23 6.80 -8.62
N PHE A 38 15.89 5.53 -8.83
CA PHE A 38 14.94 5.14 -9.86
C PHE A 38 13.53 5.61 -9.47
N VAL A 39 13.13 5.37 -8.23
CA VAL A 39 11.83 5.81 -7.70
C VAL A 39 11.70 7.33 -7.76
N SER A 40 12.76 8.07 -7.46
CA SER A 40 12.72 9.53 -7.54
C SER A 40 12.65 10.07 -8.96
N GLY A 41 13.33 9.41 -9.91
CA GLY A 41 13.20 9.73 -11.33
C GLY A 41 11.77 9.49 -11.83
N LEU A 42 11.18 8.36 -11.41
CA LEU A 42 9.81 7.99 -11.78
C LEU A 42 8.77 8.95 -11.19
N LEU A 43 8.94 9.33 -9.92
CA LEU A 43 8.02 10.22 -9.20
C LEU A 43 8.40 11.71 -9.29
N GLN A 44 9.42 12.03 -10.09
CA GLN A 44 9.88 13.38 -10.42
C GLN A 44 10.15 14.28 -9.22
N PHE A 45 10.85 13.77 -8.20
CA PHE A 45 11.26 14.58 -7.04
C PHE A 45 12.78 14.55 -6.82
N PRO A 46 13.36 15.66 -6.32
CA PRO A 46 14.80 15.72 -6.10
C PRO A 46 15.20 14.86 -4.90
N LEU A 47 16.21 13.98 -5.08
CA LEU A 47 16.96 13.44 -3.96
C LEU A 47 18.13 14.38 -3.64
N GLY A 48 18.16 14.90 -2.40
CA GLY A 48 19.39 15.44 -1.84
C GLY A 48 20.40 14.34 -1.52
N GLU A 49 21.62 14.71 -1.14
CA GLU A 49 22.72 13.77 -0.84
C GLU A 49 22.34 12.72 0.21
N GLU A 50 21.56 13.11 1.24
CA GLU A 50 21.05 12.17 2.27
C GLU A 50 19.66 11.58 1.95
N GLY A 51 18.98 12.08 0.92
CA GLY A 51 17.60 11.70 0.57
C GLY A 51 17.44 10.20 0.29
N GLY A 52 18.49 9.55 -0.21
CA GLY A 52 18.48 8.12 -0.49
C GLY A 52 18.39 7.26 0.78
N ASN A 53 19.01 7.70 1.88
CA ASN A 53 18.94 6.98 3.14
C ASN A 53 17.56 7.16 3.80
N TYR A 54 16.99 8.37 3.72
CA TYR A 54 15.63 8.60 4.18
C TYR A 54 14.60 7.79 3.40
N LEU A 55 14.73 7.68 2.07
CA LEU A 55 13.84 6.82 1.28
C LEU A 55 13.97 5.34 1.63
N ARG A 56 15.17 4.86 1.97
CA ARG A 56 15.35 3.49 2.46
C ARG A 56 14.66 3.27 3.81
N LEU A 57 14.72 4.24 4.72
CA LEU A 57 14.01 4.17 6.00
C LEU A 57 12.48 4.17 5.79
N VAL A 58 11.99 5.02 4.89
CA VAL A 58 10.58 4.99 4.46
C VAL A 58 10.26 3.62 3.85
N GLY A 59 11.11 3.09 2.98
CA GLY A 59 10.95 1.77 2.39
C GLY A 59 10.91 0.64 3.43
N LEU A 60 11.73 0.70 4.48
CA LEU A 60 11.67 -0.26 5.59
C LEU A 60 10.33 -0.20 6.33
N LEU A 61 9.85 1.01 6.63
CA LEU A 61 8.54 1.20 7.26
C LEU A 61 7.40 0.68 6.37
N VAL A 62 7.40 1.07 5.09
CA VAL A 62 6.41 0.66 4.08
C VAL A 62 6.46 -0.86 3.89
N GLY A 63 7.64 -1.47 3.87
CA GLY A 63 7.81 -2.91 3.78
C GLY A 63 7.23 -3.64 4.99
N GLY A 64 7.42 -3.10 6.20
CA GLY A 64 6.78 -3.59 7.41
C GLY A 64 5.25 -3.54 7.33
N LEU A 65 4.69 -2.44 6.83
CA LEU A 65 3.24 -2.33 6.58
C LEU A 65 2.78 -3.35 5.53
N GLY A 66 3.49 -3.50 4.41
CA GLY A 66 3.18 -4.50 3.38
C GLY A 66 3.11 -5.91 3.95
N LEU A 67 4.07 -6.30 4.80
CA LEU A 67 4.05 -7.58 5.51
C LEU A 67 2.86 -7.69 6.46
N LEU A 68 2.53 -6.64 7.21
CA LEU A 68 1.35 -6.61 8.09
C LEU A 68 0.06 -6.86 7.29
N TYR A 69 -0.08 -6.23 6.13
CA TYR A 69 -1.21 -6.45 5.21
C TYR A 69 -1.25 -7.89 4.68
N ILE A 70 -0.11 -8.45 4.24
CA ILE A 70 -0.01 -9.83 3.76
C ILE A 70 -0.44 -10.82 4.84
N VAL A 71 0.16 -10.71 6.03
CA VAL A 71 -0.11 -11.62 7.15
C VAL A 71 -1.55 -11.48 7.62
N SER A 72 -2.07 -10.26 7.74
CA SER A 72 -3.46 -10.03 8.18
C SER A 72 -4.47 -10.58 7.19
N GLY A 73 -4.22 -10.42 5.88
CA GLY A 73 -5.03 -11.02 4.82
C GLY A 73 -5.00 -12.55 4.86
N ARG A 74 -3.83 -13.17 5.07
CA ARG A 74 -3.70 -14.63 5.19
C ARG A 74 -4.36 -15.20 6.45
N LEU A 75 -4.33 -14.45 7.55
CA LEU A 75 -5.00 -14.84 8.80
C LEU A 75 -6.51 -14.54 8.79
N ASN A 76 -7.05 -14.00 7.69
CA ASN A 76 -8.45 -13.59 7.58
C ASN A 76 -8.88 -12.67 8.75
N ALA A 77 -8.00 -11.74 9.14
CA ALA A 77 -8.23 -10.84 10.27
C ALA A 77 -9.29 -9.79 9.91
N LEU A 78 -10.58 -10.12 10.09
CA LEU A 78 -11.71 -9.25 9.70
C LEU A 78 -11.62 -7.84 10.29
N GLY A 79 -11.15 -7.70 11.53
CA GLY A 79 -10.92 -6.38 12.16
C GLY A 79 -9.90 -5.53 11.40
N PHE A 80 -8.85 -6.15 10.86
CA PHE A 80 -7.86 -5.48 10.02
C PHE A 80 -8.41 -5.15 8.63
N VAL A 81 -9.22 -6.05 8.04
CA VAL A 81 -9.90 -5.77 6.76
C VAL A 81 -10.81 -4.54 6.91
N PHE A 82 -11.59 -4.48 7.98
CA PHE A 82 -12.42 -3.32 8.28
C PHE A 82 -11.59 -2.04 8.50
N ALA A 83 -10.51 -2.12 9.29
CA ALA A 83 -9.61 -0.99 9.49
C ALA A 83 -9.01 -0.49 8.16
N SER A 84 -8.64 -1.39 7.25
CA SER A 84 -8.12 -1.01 5.92
C SER A 84 -9.17 -0.33 5.03
N LEU A 85 -10.45 -0.68 5.20
CA LEU A 85 -11.56 0.00 4.52
C LEU A 85 -11.80 1.42 5.06
N LEU A 86 -11.39 1.70 6.30
CA LEU A 86 -11.45 3.04 6.88
C LEU A 86 -10.22 3.89 6.51
N ASP A 87 -9.03 3.30 6.54
CA ASP A 87 -7.75 3.97 6.31
C ASP A 87 -7.56 4.40 4.85
N ARG A 88 -7.68 3.48 3.90
CA ARG A 88 -7.35 3.72 2.49
C ARG A 88 -8.16 4.83 1.80
N PRO A 89 -9.47 5.05 2.09
CA PRO A 89 -10.22 6.20 1.58
C PRO A 89 -9.73 7.55 2.09
N LEU A 90 -9.03 7.59 3.22
CA LEU A 90 -8.49 8.81 3.80
C LEU A 90 -7.17 9.21 3.12
N VAL A 91 -6.50 8.29 2.44
CA VAL A 91 -5.23 8.58 1.76
C VAL A 91 -5.39 9.64 0.65
N PRO A 92 -6.37 9.58 -0.27
CA PRO A 92 -6.55 10.62 -1.28
C PRO A 92 -6.73 12.04 -0.73
N PRO A 93 -7.64 12.32 0.24
CA PRO A 93 -7.76 13.67 0.78
C PRO A 93 -6.51 14.11 1.55
N VAL A 94 -5.84 13.20 2.27
CA VAL A 94 -4.56 13.52 2.94
C VAL A 94 -3.50 13.88 1.90
N MET A 95 -3.32 13.08 0.85
CA MET A 95 -2.37 13.36 -0.24
C MET A 95 -2.68 14.66 -0.97
N ALA A 96 -3.97 14.98 -1.19
CA ALA A 96 -4.39 16.23 -1.79
C ALA A 96 -4.01 17.44 -0.92
N VAL A 97 -4.20 17.35 0.41
CA VAL A 97 -3.79 18.40 1.35
C VAL A 97 -2.26 18.54 1.38
N LEU A 98 -1.52 17.43 1.46
CA LEU A 98 -0.06 17.46 1.47
C LEU A 98 0.53 18.03 0.17
N TRP A 99 -0.10 17.75 -0.97
CA TRP A 99 0.26 18.36 -2.24
C TRP A 99 -0.06 19.85 -2.28
N TYR A 100 -1.25 20.26 -1.82
CA TYR A 100 -1.64 21.67 -1.74
C TYR A 100 -0.70 22.50 -0.86
N LEU A 101 -0.21 21.91 0.23
CA LEU A 101 0.78 22.53 1.13
C LEU A 101 2.21 22.50 0.57
N GLY A 102 2.45 21.88 -0.59
CA GLY A 102 3.78 21.75 -1.19
C GLY A 102 4.72 20.79 -0.47
N ILE A 103 4.20 19.94 0.43
CA ILE A 103 4.98 18.95 1.19
C ILE A 103 5.31 17.75 0.30
N VAL A 104 4.35 17.32 -0.52
CA VAL A 104 4.46 16.13 -1.37
C VAL A 104 4.40 16.52 -2.85
N PRO A 105 5.28 15.97 -3.72
CA PRO A 105 5.21 16.15 -5.17
C PRO A 105 3.90 15.64 -5.75
N GLY A 106 3.34 16.37 -6.71
CA GLY A 106 2.09 16.01 -7.38
C GLY A 106 2.04 14.57 -7.93
N PRO A 107 3.07 14.10 -8.66
CA PRO A 107 3.09 12.72 -9.16
C PRO A 107 3.05 11.67 -8.04
N LEU A 108 3.75 11.92 -6.92
CA LEU A 108 3.74 11.04 -5.75
C LEU A 108 2.36 11.03 -5.10
N ALA A 109 1.78 12.21 -4.85
CA ALA A 109 0.44 12.32 -4.28
C ALA A 109 -0.62 11.60 -5.12
N LEU A 110 -0.56 11.76 -6.46
CA LEU A 110 -1.48 11.08 -7.38
C LEU A 110 -1.29 9.57 -7.41
N ALA A 111 -0.05 9.09 -7.44
CA ALA A 111 0.25 7.66 -7.47
C ALA A 111 -0.35 6.95 -6.24
N PHE A 112 -0.07 7.47 -5.03
CA PHE A 112 -0.63 6.94 -3.80
C PHE A 112 -2.16 7.08 -3.75
N ALA A 113 -2.70 8.25 -4.09
CA ALA A 113 -4.15 8.45 -4.08
C ALA A 113 -4.90 7.46 -5.00
N ILE A 114 -4.39 7.22 -6.21
CA ILE A 114 -5.00 6.27 -7.16
C ILE A 114 -4.86 4.85 -6.64
N GLN A 115 -3.69 4.46 -6.19
CA GLN A 115 -3.41 3.12 -5.68
C GLN A 115 -4.28 2.77 -4.47
N ASP A 116 -4.31 3.63 -3.45
CA ASP A 116 -5.09 3.42 -2.23
C ASP A 116 -6.59 3.44 -2.53
N PHE A 117 -7.07 4.37 -3.36
CA PHE A 117 -8.49 4.46 -3.67
C PHE A 117 -8.98 3.30 -4.54
N ALA A 118 -8.22 2.90 -5.56
CA ALA A 118 -8.56 1.76 -6.40
C ALA A 118 -8.57 0.45 -5.58
N SER A 119 -7.59 0.26 -4.71
CA SER A 119 -7.52 -0.92 -3.84
C SER A 119 -8.64 -0.93 -2.79
N PHE A 120 -9.03 0.24 -2.28
CA PHE A 120 -10.19 0.40 -1.42
C PHE A 120 -11.48 -0.03 -2.12
N LEU A 121 -11.75 0.51 -3.32
CA LEU A 121 -12.96 0.17 -4.08
C LEU A 121 -13.04 -1.33 -4.37
N TRP A 122 -11.89 -1.94 -4.69
CA TRP A 122 -11.81 -3.40 -4.89
C TRP A 122 -12.12 -4.17 -3.61
N THR A 123 -11.53 -3.77 -2.47
CA THR A 123 -11.76 -4.40 -1.17
C THR A 123 -13.21 -4.21 -0.71
N LEU A 124 -13.81 -3.03 -0.94
CA LEU A 124 -15.20 -2.75 -0.59
C LEU A 124 -16.17 -3.60 -1.43
N LYS A 125 -15.90 -3.75 -2.72
CA LYS A 125 -16.70 -4.60 -3.60
C LYS A 125 -16.60 -6.07 -3.20
N ALA A 126 -15.40 -6.52 -2.82
CA ALA A 126 -15.19 -7.86 -2.29
C ALA A 126 -15.95 -8.08 -0.97
N TRP A 127 -15.85 -7.13 -0.04
CA TRP A 127 -16.54 -7.19 1.26
C TRP A 127 -18.06 -7.27 1.12
N LYS A 128 -18.65 -6.48 0.21
CA LYS A 128 -20.09 -6.52 -0.07
C LYS A 128 -20.56 -7.82 -0.73
N GLY A 129 -19.67 -8.56 -1.39
CA GLY A 129 -19.98 -9.86 -1.99
C GLY A 129 -19.81 -11.02 -1.01
N ASP A 130 -19.01 -10.84 0.04
CA ASP A 130 -18.80 -11.81 1.12
C ASP A 130 -19.82 -11.66 2.28
N SER A 131 -20.54 -10.54 2.35
CA SER A 131 -21.60 -10.23 3.34
C SER A 131 -22.99 -10.65 2.85
#